data_AF-A0AAD7S198-F1
#
_entry.id   AF-A0AAD7S198-F1
#
_cell.length_a   1.000
_cell.length_b   1.000
_cell.length_c   1.000
_cell.angle_alpha   90.00
_cell.angle_beta   90.00
_cell.angle_gamma   90.00
#
_symmetry.space_group_name_H-M   'P 1'
#
loop_
_entity.id
_entity.type
_entity.pdbx_description
1 polymer ?
#
loop_
_entity_poly.entity_id
_entity_poly.type
_entity_poly.pdbx_seq_one_letter_code
_entity_poly.pdbx_strand_id
1 'polypeptide(L)'
;MLDVMKDLQGMGESNCAWNRKSMLHRDTMLAAAAIYQEMYGKEDGSVPATFQILYMIGWKPHESQAKPLRRGSATASFEELGKIRQPSSPAR
;
A
#
# COMPACT_ATOMS: atom_id res chain seq x y z
N MET A 1 26.11 -2.57 4.99
CA MET A 1 25.68 -1.45 4.10
C MET A 1 25.33 -1.91 2.68
N LEU A 2 26.21 -2.62 1.97
CA LEU A 2 25.95 -3.02 0.57
C LEU A 2 24.74 -3.93 0.39
N ASP A 3 24.46 -4.82 1.34
CA ASP A 3 23.27 -5.69 1.26
C ASP A 3 21.98 -4.90 1.39
N VAL A 4 21.92 -3.91 2.29
CA VAL A 4 20.78 -2.96 2.39
C VAL A 4 20.56 -2.23 1.07
N MET A 5 21.63 -1.84 0.37
CA MET A 5 21.51 -1.19 -0.95
C MET A 5 20.97 -2.14 -2.03
N LYS A 6 21.35 -3.42 -1.99
CA LYS A 6 20.80 -4.44 -2.90
C LYS A 6 19.32 -4.68 -2.63
N ASP A 7 18.90 -4.71 -1.37
CA ASP A 7 17.50 -4.88 -1.00
C ASP A 7 16.67 -3.70 -1.51
N LEU A 8 17.13 -2.47 -1.28
CA LEU A 8 16.51 -1.24 -1.82
C LEU A 8 16.42 -1.24 -3.36
N GLN A 9 17.46 -1.75 -4.03
CA GLN A 9 17.45 -1.90 -5.48
C GLN A 9 16.39 -2.91 -5.93
N GLY A 10 16.27 -4.06 -5.24
CA GLY A 10 15.24 -5.06 -5.51
C GLY A 10 13.81 -4.55 -5.28
N MET A 11 13.63 -3.63 -4.33
CA MET A 11 12.36 -2.94 -4.07
C MET A 11 12.03 -1.84 -5.10
N GLY A 12 12.97 -1.47 -5.98
CA GLY A 12 12.79 -0.38 -6.95
C GLY A 12 13.00 1.03 -6.37
N GLU A 13 13.45 1.13 -5.12
CA GLU A 13 13.61 2.39 -4.38
C GLU A 13 14.72 3.28 -4.96
N SER A 14 15.62 2.73 -5.79
CA SER A 14 16.66 3.50 -6.48
C SER A 14 16.10 4.59 -7.41
N ASN A 15 14.83 4.52 -7.80
CA ASN A 15 14.18 5.50 -8.67
C ASN A 15 13.21 6.45 -7.95
N CYS A 16 13.06 6.37 -6.63
CA CYS A 16 12.11 7.18 -5.88
C CYS A 16 12.49 8.68 -5.79
N ALA A 17 13.77 9.01 -5.97
CA ALA A 17 14.24 10.40 -5.88
C ALA A 17 14.20 11.12 -7.24
N TRP A 18 13.50 12.27 -7.30
CA TRP A 18 13.40 13.11 -8.49
C TRP A 18 14.75 13.69 -8.94
N ASN A 19 15.59 14.12 -7.99
CA ASN A 19 16.93 14.69 -8.25
C ASN A 19 18.04 13.63 -8.13
N ARG A 20 17.82 12.41 -8.62
CA ARG A 20 18.86 11.37 -8.57
C ARG A 20 19.94 11.60 -9.61
N LYS A 21 21.17 11.23 -9.27
CA LYS A 21 22.24 11.08 -10.26
C LYS A 21 21.93 9.84 -11.12
N SER A 22 22.13 9.94 -12.43
CA SER A 22 21.90 8.82 -13.35
C SER A 22 22.91 7.68 -13.16
N MET A 23 24.15 8.01 -12.81
CA MET A 23 25.23 7.06 -12.51
C MET A 23 25.95 7.45 -11.21
N LEU A 24 26.28 6.44 -10.41
CA LEU A 24 27.05 6.55 -9.18
C LEU A 24 28.45 5.94 -9.39
N HIS A 25 29.50 6.60 -8.92
CA HIS A 25 30.86 6.08 -9.04
C HIS A 25 31.12 5.04 -7.96
N ARG A 26 31.93 4.02 -8.28
CA ARG A 26 32.26 2.93 -7.34
C ARG A 26 32.93 3.46 -6.08
N ASP A 27 33.84 4.42 -6.23
CA ASP A 27 34.56 5.01 -5.10
C ASP A 27 33.63 5.76 -4.15
N THR A 28 32.59 6.41 -4.68
CA THR A 28 31.57 7.07 -3.86
C THR A 28 30.80 6.05 -3.03
N MET A 29 30.44 4.90 -3.60
CA MET A 29 29.76 3.85 -2.84
C MET A 29 30.66 3.23 -1.76
N LEU A 30 31.95 3.03 -2.05
CA LEU A 30 32.92 2.52 -1.09
C LEU A 30 33.13 3.51 0.07
N ALA A 31 33.33 4.79 -0.25
CA ALA A 31 33.45 5.84 0.74
C ALA A 31 32.19 5.95 1.61
N ALA A 32 31.01 5.97 1.00
CA ALA A 32 29.74 6.01 1.72
C ALA A 32 29.55 4.79 2.61
N ALA A 33 29.94 3.59 2.16
CA ALA A 33 29.86 2.37 2.96
C ALA A 33 30.74 2.44 4.21
N ALA A 34 31.97 2.96 4.08
CA ALA A 34 32.88 3.14 5.21
C ALA A 34 32.30 4.12 6.24
N ILE A 35 31.83 5.29 5.78
CA ILE A 35 31.24 6.31 6.66
C ILE A 35 29.98 5.76 7.35
N TYR A 36 29.09 5.08 6.62
CA TYR A 36 27.89 4.48 7.21
C TYR A 36 28.21 3.43 8.27
N GLN A 37 29.25 2.62 8.05
CA GLN A 37 29.68 1.61 8.99
C GLN A 37 30.25 2.25 10.27
N GLU A 38 31.01 3.34 10.15
CA GLU A 38 31.56 4.05 11.30
C GLU A 38 30.47 4.75 12.13
N MET A 39 29.50 5.40 11.47
CA MET A 39 28.47 6.18 12.16
C MET A 39 27.35 5.31 12.75
N TYR A 40 26.98 4.22 12.08
CA TYR A 40 25.76 3.45 12.40
C TYR A 40 25.99 1.93 12.51
N GLY A 41 27.22 1.47 12.31
CA GLY A 41 27.56 0.05 12.45
C GLY A 41 27.36 -0.44 13.89
N LYS A 42 26.82 -1.64 14.03
CA LYS A 42 26.76 -2.36 15.30
C LYS A 42 28.04 -3.17 15.53
N GLU A 43 28.22 -3.67 16.76
CA GLU A 43 29.37 -4.49 17.16
C GLU A 43 29.54 -5.76 16.31
N ASP A 44 28.44 -6.28 15.74
CA ASP A 44 28.43 -7.44 14.85
C ASP A 44 28.77 -7.10 13.38
N GLY A 45 29.08 -5.83 13.08
CA GLY A 45 29.35 -5.34 11.73
C GLY A 45 28.09 -5.10 10.89
N SER A 46 26.89 -5.32 11.41
CA SER A 46 25.64 -5.01 10.71
C SER A 46 25.33 -3.51 10.73
N VAL A 47 24.53 -3.05 9.76
CA VAL A 47 24.02 -1.67 9.72
C VAL A 47 22.51 -1.73 9.83
N PRO A 48 21.89 -1.19 10.91
CA PRO A 48 20.45 -1.19 11.07
C PRO A 48 19.80 -0.26 10.05
N ALA A 49 18.70 -0.70 9.45
CA ALA A 49 17.87 0.11 8.56
C ALA A 49 16.41 0.03 9.02
N THR A 50 15.77 1.20 9.14
CA THR A 50 14.36 1.30 9.51
C THR A 50 13.59 1.79 8.30
N PHE A 51 12.53 1.05 7.94
CA PHE A 51 11.70 1.35 6.78
C PHE A 51 10.29 1.74 7.21
N GLN A 52 9.68 2.65 6.46
CA GLN A 52 8.25 2.94 6.54
C GLN A 52 7.62 2.51 5.22
N ILE A 53 6.65 1.59 5.31
CA ILE A 53 5.98 1.04 4.13
C ILE A 53 4.58 1.62 4.05
N LEU A 54 4.29 2.32 2.97
CA LEU A 54 2.95 2.85 2.69
C LEU A 54 2.17 1.85 1.84
N TYR A 55 1.08 1.32 2.39
CA TYR A 55 0.17 0.43 1.67
C TYR A 55 -0.97 1.24 1.06
N MET A 56 -1.19 1.08 -0.24
CA MET A 56 -2.30 1.69 -0.95
C MET A 56 -3.12 0.59 -1.61
N ILE A 57 -4.40 0.53 -1.28
CA ILE A 57 -5.36 -0.39 -1.90
C ILE A 57 -6.37 0.47 -2.65
N GLY A 58 -6.58 0.15 -3.93
CA GLY A 58 -7.55 0.84 -4.78
C GLY A 58 -8.45 -0.16 -5.48
N TRP A 59 -9.72 0.19 -5.64
CA TRP A 59 -10.68 -0.56 -6.44
C TRP A 59 -11.08 0.28 -7.64
N LYS A 60 -11.08 -0.36 -8.81
CA LYS A 60 -11.62 0.22 -10.04
C LYS A 60 -13.10 -0.15 -10.13
N PRO A 61 -14.01 0.80 -10.44
CA PRO A 61 -15.41 0.47 -10.71
C PRO A 61 -15.50 -0.58 -11.82
N HIS A 62 -16.32 -1.61 -11.61
CA HIS A 62 -16.62 -2.61 -12.63
C HIS A 62 -17.86 -2.19 -13.42
N GLU A 63 -17.94 -2.54 -14.70
CA GLU A 63 -19.09 -2.17 -15.55
C GLU A 63 -20.41 -2.77 -15.04
N SER A 64 -20.36 -3.93 -14.39
CA SER A 64 -21.52 -4.57 -13.77
C SER A 64 -21.96 -3.92 -12.45
N GLN A 65 -21.27 -2.86 -11.99
CA GLN A 65 -21.65 -2.18 -10.76
C GLN A 65 -22.99 -1.47 -10.93
N ALA A 66 -23.95 -1.83 -10.07
CA ALA A 66 -25.28 -1.23 -10.09
C ALA A 66 -25.18 0.29 -9.97
N LYS A 67 -25.73 0.99 -10.96
CA LYS A 67 -25.79 2.45 -10.95
C LYS A 67 -26.93 2.90 -10.04
N PRO A 68 -26.77 4.00 -9.29
CA PRO A 68 -27.86 4.55 -8.49
C PRO A 68 -29.04 4.89 -9.40
N LEU A 69 -30.24 4.53 -8.97
CA LEU A 69 -31.48 4.87 -9.65
C LEU A 69 -31.73 6.39 -9.60
N ARG A 70 -32.57 6.88 -10.51
CA ARG A 70 -32.93 8.31 -10.56
C ARG A 70 -33.62 8.71 -9.26
N ARG A 71 -33.26 9.87 -8.70
CA ARG A 71 -33.95 10.42 -7.52
C ARG A 71 -35.46 10.48 -7.78
N GLY A 72 -36.26 10.01 -6.82
CA GLY A 72 -37.72 9.97 -6.92
C GLY A 72 -38.31 8.74 -7.64
N SER A 73 -37.50 7.79 -8.10
CA SER A 73 -37.98 6.55 -8.73
C SER A 73 -38.33 5.43 -7.75
N ALA A 74 -38.50 5.74 -6.46
CA ALA A 74 -38.85 4.76 -5.45
C ALA A 74 -40.31 4.34 -5.63
N THR A 75 -40.55 3.05 -5.85
CA THR A 75 -41.89 2.46 -5.98
C THR A 75 -42.39 1.82 -4.69
N ALA A 76 -41.53 1.65 -3.69
CA ALA A 76 -41.84 1.06 -2.39
C ALA A 76 -41.34 1.96 -1.27
N SER A 77 -42.09 2.00 -0.17
CA SER A 77 -41.74 2.80 1.02
C SER A 77 -40.86 1.97 1.97
N PHE A 78 -39.90 2.63 2.63
CA PHE A 78 -39.10 2.00 3.70
C PHE A 78 -39.96 1.49 4.87
N GLU A 79 -41.15 2.07 5.08
CA GLU A 79 -42.12 1.62 6.09
C GLU A 79 -42.60 0.17 5.85
N GLU A 80 -42.58 -0.28 4.60
CA GLU A 80 -43.06 -1.62 4.21
C GLU A 80 -42.06 -2.73 4.57
N LEU A 81 -40.79 -2.39 4.89
CA LEU A 81 -39.78 -3.37 5.32
C LEU A 81 -40.20 -4.13 6.58
N GLY A 82 -41.00 -3.52 7.47
CA GLY A 82 -41.52 -4.18 8.66
C GLY A 82 -42.47 -5.36 8.36
N LYS A 83 -43.08 -5.38 7.17
CA LYS A 83 -44.01 -6.45 6.73
C LYS A 83 -43.27 -7.67 6.17
N ILE A 84 -42.01 -7.52 5.77
CA ILE A 84 -41.20 -8.58 5.14
C ILE A 84 -40.67 -9.59 6.19
N ARG A 85 -40.65 -9.23 7.48
CA ARG A 85 -40.09 -10.07 8.56
C ARG A 85 -41.06 -11.07 9.19
N GLN A 86 -42.31 -11.18 8.73
CA GLN A 86 -43.21 -12.21 9.26
C GLN A 86 -43.08 -13.50 8.44
N PRO A 87 -42.39 -14.54 8.95
CA PRO A 87 -42.51 -15.86 8.34
C PRO A 87 -43.98 -16.28 8.45
N SER A 88 -44.61 -16.61 7.33
CA SER A 88 -45.96 -17.16 7.30
C SER A 88 -45.98 -18.44 8.15
N SER A 89 -46.62 -18.37 9.31
CA SER A 89 -46.86 -19.55 10.14
C SER A 89 -47.77 -20.52 9.37
N PRO A 90 -47.37 -21.79 9.15
CA PRO A 90 -48.22 -22.73 8.45
C PRO A 90 -49.46 -23.02 9.29
N ALA A 91 -50.64 -22.92 8.65
CA ALA A 91 -51.92 -23.23 9.25
C ALA A 91 -51.99 -24.71 9.68
N ARG A 92 -52.50 -24.95 10.89
CA ARG A 92 -52.92 -26.28 11.38
C ARG A 92 -54.20 -26.72 10.67
#